data_AF-A0A922SH44-F1
#
_entry.id   AF-A0A922SH44-F1
#
_cell.length_a   1.000
_cell.length_b   1.000
_cell.length_c   1.000
_cell.angle_alpha   90.00
_cell.angle_beta   90.00
_cell.angle_gamma   90.00
#
_symmetry.space_group_name_H-M   'P 1'
#
loop_
_entity.id
_entity.type
_entity.pdbx_description
1 polymer ?
#
loop_
_entity_poly.entity_id
_entity_poly.type
_entity_poly.pdbx_seq_one_letter_code
_entity_poly.pdbx_strand_id
1 'polypeptide(L)'
;MLIAKREYPYHRWEPLYFGTNKEPWYSESLSWEGLQDKMTQMLEMCLQRYRMVVLDGGFLSHAAVTRSKKHRIRAEQMNLVNYRKIIQWLKKKYDDRQECKLMWSL
;
A
#
# COMPACT_ATOMS: atom_id res chain seq x y z
N MET A 1 -22.41 9.11 2.07
CA MET A 1 -20.95 9.07 2.29
C MET A 1 -20.54 7.62 2.50
N LEU A 2 -19.76 7.05 1.58
CA LEU A 2 -19.28 5.67 1.68
C LEU A 2 -18.02 5.64 2.57
N ILE A 3 -18.04 4.79 3.59
CA ILE A 3 -16.89 4.55 4.48
C ILE A 3 -16.26 3.25 4.02
N ALA A 4 -14.96 3.30 3.70
CA ALA A 4 -14.20 2.14 3.28
C ALA A 4 -13.11 1.80 4.30
N LYS A 5 -12.75 0.52 4.33
CA LYS A 5 -11.63 0.01 5.10
C LYS A 5 -10.84 -0.97 4.24
N ARG A 6 -9.53 -1.04 4.47
CA ARG A 6 -8.62 -2.00 3.82
C ARG A 6 -8.66 -3.36 4.53
N GLU A 7 -9.85 -3.90 4.72
CA GLU A 7 -10.08 -5.22 5.30
C GLU A 7 -10.43 -6.21 4.17
N TYR A 8 -10.37 -7.52 4.40
CA TYR A 8 -10.81 -8.50 3.39
C TYR A 8 -12.27 -8.25 2.97
N PRO A 9 -12.63 -8.27 1.66
CA PRO A 9 -11.82 -8.68 0.50
C PRO A 9 -10.92 -7.58 -0.10
N TYR A 10 -11.09 -6.32 0.30
CA TYR A 10 -10.40 -5.14 -0.24
C TYR A 10 -8.99 -4.91 0.30
N HIS A 11 -8.36 -5.93 0.89
CA HIS A 11 -7.02 -5.87 1.48
C HIS A 11 -5.90 -5.46 0.50
N ARG A 12 -6.09 -5.62 -0.82
CA ARG A 12 -5.17 -5.14 -1.87
C ARG A 12 -5.58 -3.81 -2.52
N TRP A 13 -6.68 -3.21 -2.08
CA TRP A 13 -7.11 -1.94 -2.62
C TRP A 13 -6.16 -0.81 -2.19
N GLU A 14 -5.73 -0.02 -3.17
CA GLU A 14 -4.84 1.13 -3.01
C GLU A 14 -5.54 2.40 -3.51
N PRO A 15 -6.35 3.07 -2.67
CA PRO A 15 -6.95 4.34 -3.05
C PRO A 15 -5.88 5.43 -3.17
N LEU A 16 -6.07 6.34 -4.13
CA LEU A 16 -5.54 7.69 -3.97
C LEU A 16 -6.36 8.36 -2.86
N TYR A 17 -5.71 8.87 -1.83
CA TYR A 17 -6.38 9.52 -0.72
C TYR A 17 -5.75 10.87 -0.41
N PHE A 18 -6.55 11.79 0.12
CA PHE A 18 -6.08 13.03 0.72
C PHE A 18 -6.00 12.82 2.23
N GLY A 19 -4.77 12.84 2.75
CA GLY A 19 -4.50 12.62 4.17
C GLY A 19 -4.67 13.86 5.02
N THR A 20 -4.61 13.66 6.33
CA THR A 20 -4.60 14.70 7.37
C THR A 20 -3.18 14.98 7.89
N ASN A 21 -2.16 14.41 7.24
CA ASN A 21 -0.75 14.40 7.66
C ASN A 21 -0.50 13.65 8.98
N LYS A 22 -1.45 12.81 9.40
CA LYS A 22 -1.32 11.91 10.56
C LYS A 22 -1.07 10.47 10.15
N GLU A 23 -1.12 10.21 8.85
CA GLU A 23 -0.93 8.89 8.26
C GLU A 23 0.56 8.52 8.33
N PRO A 24 0.89 7.22 8.42
CA PRO A 24 2.28 6.77 8.36
C PRO A 24 2.93 7.20 7.02
N TRP A 25 4.23 7.48 7.05
CA TRP A 25 4.97 7.86 5.85
C TRP A 25 5.14 6.68 4.88
N TYR A 26 5.30 6.99 3.59
CA TYR A 26 5.74 6.01 2.61
C TYR A 26 7.14 5.49 2.96
N SER A 27 7.38 4.20 2.70
CA SER A 27 8.73 3.67 2.85
C SER A 27 9.57 4.04 1.62
N GLU A 28 10.57 4.90 1.82
CA GLU A 28 11.54 5.28 0.78
C GLU A 28 12.38 4.10 0.26
N SER A 29 12.38 2.97 0.97
CA SER A 29 13.09 1.75 0.55
C SER A 29 12.40 1.00 -0.60
N LEU A 30 11.14 1.33 -0.91
CA LEU A 30 10.41 0.79 -2.05
C LEU A 30 10.42 1.79 -3.19
N SER A 31 10.93 1.35 -4.34
CA SER A 31 10.88 2.14 -5.56
C SER A 31 9.49 2.07 -6.19
N TRP A 32 9.04 3.17 -6.80
CA TRP A 32 7.81 3.16 -7.60
C TRP A 32 7.94 2.19 -8.80
N GLU A 33 9.14 2.07 -9.38
CA GLU A 33 9.45 1.16 -10.48
C GLU A 33 9.25 -0.31 -10.12
N GLY A 34 9.50 -0.68 -8.86
CA GLY A 34 9.34 -2.04 -8.35
C GLY A 34 7.91 -2.39 -7.92
N LEU A 35 6.97 -1.45 -8.05
CA LEU A 35 5.54 -1.57 -7.69
C LEU A 35 5.29 -1.80 -6.19
N GLN A 36 4.01 -1.73 -5.80
CA GLN A 36 3.53 -2.03 -4.44
C GLN A 36 4.15 -1.16 -3.34
N ASP A 37 4.71 0.00 -3.69
CA ASP A 37 5.28 0.97 -2.76
C ASP A 37 4.23 1.46 -1.74
N LYS A 38 2.99 1.63 -2.20
CA LYS A 38 1.87 2.11 -1.37
C LYS A 38 1.24 1.02 -0.50
N MET A 39 1.40 -0.26 -0.85
CA MET A 39 0.81 -1.39 -0.12
C MET A 39 1.22 -1.44 1.35
N THR A 40 2.46 -1.08 1.65
CA THR A 40 3.01 -1.14 3.02
C THR A 40 2.42 -0.06 3.92
N GLN A 41 2.36 1.18 3.43
CA GLN A 41 1.71 2.29 4.11
C GLN A 41 0.23 1.98 4.38
N MET A 42 -0.46 1.47 3.35
CA MET A 42 -1.87 1.13 3.42
C MET A 42 -2.15 0.00 4.42
N LEU A 43 -1.26 -0.99 4.51
CA LEU A 43 -1.33 -2.01 5.56
C LEU A 43 -1.17 -1.39 6.95
N GLU A 44 -0.18 -0.53 7.14
CA GLU A 44 0.05 0.13 8.44
C GLU A 44 -1.18 0.96 8.86
N MET A 45 -1.82 1.66 7.93
CA MET A 45 -3.09 2.34 8.17
C MET A 45 -4.21 1.38 8.61
N CYS A 46 -4.31 0.19 8.01
CA CYS A 46 -5.27 -0.83 8.46
C CYS A 46 -4.98 -1.30 9.89
N LEU A 47 -3.70 -1.56 10.21
CA LEU A 47 -3.27 -1.98 11.54
C LEU A 47 -3.60 -0.91 12.60
N GLN A 48 -3.53 0.37 12.23
CA GLN A 48 -3.94 1.51 13.04
C GLN A 48 -5.46 1.77 13.08
N ARG A 49 -6.28 0.91 12.46
CA ARG A 49 -7.74 1.06 12.34
C ARG A 49 -8.17 2.36 11.64
N TYR A 50 -7.34 2.83 10.71
CA TYR A 50 -7.60 4.06 9.99
C TYR A 50 -8.88 3.96 9.16
N ARG A 51 -9.71 5.01 9.22
CA ARG A 51 -10.99 5.09 8.50
C ARG A 51 -10.83 5.90 7.23
N MET A 52 -11.18 5.31 6.08
CA MET A 52 -11.19 6.02 4.80
C MET A 52 -12.60 6.47 4.46
N VAL A 53 -12.71 7.70 3.97
CA VAL A 53 -13.97 8.25 3.46
C VAL A 53 -13.83 8.37 1.95
N VAL A 54 -14.70 7.68 1.21
CA VAL A 54 -14.69 7.71 -0.25
C VAL A 54 -15.39 8.98 -0.72
N LEU A 55 -14.67 9.76 -1.51
CA LEU A 55 -15.21 10.93 -2.20
C LEU A 55 -15.95 10.46 -3.45
N ASP A 56 -17.15 10.99 -3.67
CA ASP A 56 -17.94 10.77 -4.87
C ASP A 56 -17.63 11.87 -5.91
N GLY A 57 -17.65 11.52 -7.20
CA GLY A 57 -17.42 12.46 -8.30
C GLY A 57 -15.97 12.91 -8.55
N GLY A 58 -14.98 12.32 -7.88
CA GLY A 58 -13.56 12.59 -8.15
C GLY A 58 -13.03 11.79 -9.34
N PHE A 59 -12.25 12.43 -10.23
CA PHE A 59 -11.53 11.75 -11.31
C PHE A 59 -10.05 12.13 -11.29
N LEU A 60 -9.19 11.17 -11.62
CA LEU A 60 -7.74 11.35 -11.73
C LEU A 60 -7.32 11.15 -13.18
N SER A 61 -6.76 12.17 -13.80
CA SER A 61 -6.14 12.06 -15.13
C SER A 61 -4.66 11.78 -14.99
N HIS A 62 -4.19 10.63 -15.50
CA HIS A 62 -2.78 10.28 -15.51
C HIS A 62 -2.20 10.42 -16.92
N ALA A 63 -1.13 11.20 -17.08
CA ALA A 63 -0.36 11.23 -18.32
C ALA A 63 0.46 9.93 -18.43
N ALA A 64 0.06 9.02 -19.30
CA ALA A 64 0.80 7.78 -19.50
C ALA A 64 2.17 8.07 -20.13
N VAL A 65 3.25 7.69 -19.45
CA VAL A 65 4.60 7.68 -20.02
C VAL A 65 4.95 6.23 -20.37
N THR A 66 5.21 5.96 -21.64
CA THR A 66 5.72 4.65 -22.09
C THR A 66 7.12 4.43 -21.54
N ARG A 67 7.26 3.55 -20.53
CA ARG A 67 8.56 3.18 -19.95
C ARG A 67 9.04 1.81 -20.45
N SER A 68 10.36 1.69 -20.64
CA SER A 68 11.03 0.47 -21.10
C SER A 68 10.90 -0.68 -20.08
N LYS A 69 10.43 -1.84 -20.53
CA LYS A 69 10.21 -3.04 -19.69
C LYS A 69 11.48 -3.61 -19.05
N LYS A 70 12.68 -3.31 -19.58
CA LYS A 70 13.94 -3.93 -19.15
C LYS A 70 14.41 -3.51 -17.75
N HIS A 71 14.15 -2.28 -17.32
CA HIS A 71 14.59 -1.77 -16.00
C HIS A 71 13.71 -2.25 -14.84
N ARG A 72 12.56 -2.87 -15.14
CA ARG A 72 11.53 -3.17 -14.14
C ARG A 72 11.85 -4.42 -13.31
N ILE A 73 12.48 -5.44 -13.89
CA ILE A 73 12.73 -6.73 -13.21
C ILE A 73 13.62 -6.55 -11.97
N ARG A 74 14.71 -5.78 -12.09
CA ARG A 74 15.63 -5.54 -10.97
C ARG A 74 14.95 -4.76 -9.84
N ALA A 75 14.13 -3.76 -10.19
CA ALA A 75 13.40 -2.96 -9.22
C ALA A 75 12.35 -3.81 -8.48
N GLU A 76 11.61 -4.66 -9.20
CA GLU A 76 10.64 -5.59 -8.61
C GLU A 76 11.30 -6.57 -7.63
N GLN A 77 12.44 -7.16 -8.00
CA GLN A 77 13.20 -8.06 -7.11
C GLN A 77 13.68 -7.34 -5.84
N MET A 78 14.20 -6.12 -5.97
CA MET A 78 14.65 -5.32 -4.83
C MET A 78 13.47 -4.97 -3.91
N ASN A 79 12.34 -4.54 -4.49
CA ASN A 79 11.12 -4.24 -3.76
C ASN A 79 10.60 -5.46 -3.00
N LEU A 80 10.61 -6.66 -3.60
CA LEU A 80 10.18 -7.88 -2.90
C LEU A 80 11.00 -8.15 -1.63
N VAL A 81 12.32 -7.95 -1.68
CA VAL A 81 13.20 -8.11 -0.52
C VAL A 81 12.90 -7.06 0.55
N ASN A 82 12.79 -5.79 0.16
CA ASN A 82 12.51 -4.70 1.10
C ASN A 82 11.09 -4.80 1.69
N TYR A 83 10.11 -5.17 0.88
CA TYR A 83 8.73 -5.42 1.30
C TYR A 83 8.69 -6.45 2.43
N ARG A 84 9.37 -7.59 2.28
CA ARG A 84 9.43 -8.62 3.32
C ARG A 84 9.98 -8.08 4.64
N LYS A 85 11.03 -7.25 4.59
CA LYS A 85 11.62 -6.62 5.79
C LYS A 85 10.61 -5.67 6.46
N ILE A 86 9.91 -4.84 5.68
CA ILE A 86 8.90 -3.92 6.19
C ILE A 86 7.76 -4.70 6.86
N ILE A 87 7.27 -5.76 6.23
CA ILE A 87 6.19 -6.56 6.83
C ILE A 87 6.64 -7.23 8.12
N GLN A 88 7.85 -7.77 8.18
CA GLN A 88 8.39 -8.35 9.42
C GLN A 88 8.48 -7.30 10.54
N TRP A 89 8.85 -6.07 10.20
CA TRP A 89 8.87 -4.96 11.15
C TRP A 89 7.45 -4.58 11.62
N LEU A 90 6.49 -4.46 10.69
CA LEU A 90 5.08 -4.15 11.03
C LEU A 90 4.46 -5.23 11.92
N LYS A 91 4.76 -6.52 11.67
CA LYS A 91 4.33 -7.64 12.51
C LYS A 91 4.88 -7.58 13.94
N LYS A 92 6.04 -6.97 14.15
CA LYS A 92 6.62 -6.76 15.49
C LYS A 92 6.05 -5.53 16.19
N LYS A 93 5.70 -4.50 15.41
CA LYS A 93 5.24 -3.20 15.92
C LYS A 93 3.76 -3.21 16.33
N TYR A 94 2.92 -3.99 15.65
CA TYR A 94 1.47 -3.99 15.84
C TYR A 94 0.94 -5.38 16.19
N ASP A 95 -0.18 -5.41 16.92
CA ASP A 95 -0.92 -6.64 17.19
C ASP A 95 -1.43 -7.30 15.90
N ASP A 96 -1.56 -8.62 15.95
CA ASP A 96 -2.12 -9.38 14.83
C ASP A 96 -3.61 -9.05 14.65
N ARG A 97 -3.96 -8.39 13.54
CA ARG A 97 -5.35 -8.12 13.14
C ARG A 97 -5.72 -8.99 11.94
N GLN A 98 -6.55 -10.00 12.21
CA GLN A 98 -7.06 -10.95 11.21
C GLN A 98 -7.84 -10.27 10.07
N GLU A 99 -8.39 -9.08 10.30
CA GLU A 99 -9.10 -8.26 9.30
C GLU A 99 -8.14 -7.67 8.24
N CYS A 100 -6.90 -7.36 8.65
CA CYS A 100 -5.84 -6.76 7.82
C CYS A 100 -4.95 -7.82 7.15
N LYS A 101 -5.44 -9.06 7.02
CA LYS A 101 -4.66 -10.21 6.52
C LYS A 101 -3.95 -9.88 5.21
N LEU A 102 -2.63 -10.00 5.26
CA LEU A 102 -1.81 -10.18 4.08
C LEU A 102 -2.02 -11.61 3.62
N MET A 103 -2.72 -11.82 2.50
CA MET A 103 -2.73 -13.13 1.87
C MET A 103 -1.31 -13.37 1.34
N TRP A 104 -0.50 -14.07 2.15
CA TRP A 104 0.80 -14.61 1.76
C TRP A 104 0.55 -15.84 0.89
N SER A 105 0.10 -15.60 -0.34
CA SER A 105 0.13 -16.59 -1.41
C SER A 105 0.94 -16.00 -2.55
N LEU A 106 2.24 -16.28 -2.47
CA LEU A 106 3.06 -16.58 -3.65
C LEU A 106 3.15 -18.10 -3.70
#